data_AF-A0A2A5AP12-F1
#
_entry.id   AF-A0A2A5AP12-F1
#
_cell.length_a   1.000
_cell.length_b   1.000
_cell.length_c   1.000
_cell.angle_alpha   90.00
_cell.angle_beta   90.00
_cell.angle_gamma   90.00
#
_symmetry.space_group_name_H-M   'P 1'
#
loop_
_entity.id
_entity.type
_entity.pdbx_description
1 polymer ?
#
loop_
_entity_poly.entity_id
_entity_poly.type
_entity_poly.pdbx_seq_one_letter_code
_entity_poly.pdbx_strand_id
1 'polypeptide(L)'
;MSATISDWVTCAGERGSTVPDSTASAQALVRAEDYINYSYVARFIYPFDATSPNVEDAIYEAANLELKTVGFFTKTFTPSEQKTLTEVKGIKWTVTGGKSNERAASLATPRSTLIDAMLAPYMPLENGFAPFLKTIGAQSE
;
A
#
# COMPACT_ATOMS: atom_id res chain seq x y z
N MET A 1 15.48 9.87 3.38
CA MET A 1 15.99 9.31 2.11
C MET A 1 15.00 9.72 1.03
N SER A 2 15.47 10.16 -0.13
CA SER A 2 14.63 10.51 -1.29
C SER A 2 14.98 9.55 -2.42
N ALA A 3 14.01 8.82 -2.92
CA ALA A 3 14.19 7.92 -4.05
C ALA A 3 14.56 8.74 -5.29
N THR A 4 15.40 8.19 -6.18
CA THR A 4 15.83 8.90 -7.40
C THR A 4 15.38 8.18 -8.66
N ILE A 5 15.22 8.93 -9.76
CA ILE A 5 14.84 8.34 -11.06
C ILE A 5 15.94 7.40 -11.57
N SER A 6 17.21 7.75 -11.37
CA SER A 6 18.34 6.92 -11.80
C SER A 6 18.34 5.54 -11.12
N ASP A 7 18.11 5.54 -9.81
CA ASP A 7 18.06 4.32 -9.01
C ASP A 7 16.81 3.50 -9.34
N TRP A 8 15.67 4.18 -9.56
CA TRP A 8 14.44 3.54 -10.05
C TRP A 8 14.65 2.84 -11.39
N VAL A 9 15.27 3.52 -12.36
CA VAL A 9 15.55 2.97 -13.70
C VAL A 9 16.46 1.75 -13.59
N THR A 10 17.45 1.78 -12.69
CA THR A 10 18.35 0.65 -12.43
C THR A 10 17.58 -0.53 -11.84
N CYS A 11 16.81 -0.32 -10.77
CA CYS A 11 15.99 -1.33 -10.12
C CYS A 11 14.94 -1.92 -11.09
N ALA A 12 14.32 -1.09 -11.93
CA ALA A 12 13.40 -1.54 -12.97
C ALA A 12 14.11 -2.45 -13.99
N GLY A 13 15.32 -2.07 -14.43
CA GLY A 13 16.14 -2.85 -15.35
C GLY A 13 16.48 -4.24 -14.83
N GLU A 14 16.86 -4.35 -13.55
CA GLU A 14 17.10 -5.63 -12.88
C GLU A 14 15.86 -6.53 -12.83
N ARG A 15 14.67 -5.91 -12.72
CA ARG A 15 13.37 -6.59 -12.77
C ARG A 15 12.85 -6.82 -14.19
N GLY A 16 13.63 -6.51 -15.23
CA GLY A 16 13.27 -6.70 -16.63
C GLY A 16 12.22 -5.71 -17.15
N SER A 17 12.09 -4.55 -16.51
CA SER A 17 11.17 -3.46 -16.87
C SER A 17 11.93 -2.20 -17.29
N THR A 18 11.29 -1.39 -18.12
CA THR A 18 11.86 -0.11 -18.58
C THR A 18 11.05 1.06 -18.07
N VAL A 19 11.72 2.01 -17.42
CA VAL A 19 11.13 3.27 -16.97
C VAL A 19 11.79 4.41 -17.75
N PRO A 20 11.03 5.33 -18.38
CA PRO A 20 11.63 6.47 -19.05
C PRO A 20 12.15 7.48 -18.03
N ASP A 21 13.33 8.07 -18.26
CA ASP A 21 13.74 9.26 -17.52
C ASP A 21 13.00 10.48 -18.09
N SER A 22 11.92 10.88 -17.43
CA SER A 22 11.01 11.90 -17.92
C SER A 22 10.35 12.66 -16.78
N THR A 23 9.79 13.83 -17.08
CA THR A 23 9.01 14.62 -16.10
C THR A 23 7.83 13.83 -15.53
N ALA A 24 7.18 12.98 -16.33
CA ALA A 24 6.08 12.14 -15.87
C ALA A 24 6.55 11.13 -14.82
N SER A 25 7.71 10.52 -15.02
CA SER A 25 8.36 9.61 -14.07
C SER A 25 8.75 10.34 -12.79
N ALA A 26 9.33 11.54 -12.89
CA ALA A 26 9.65 12.38 -11.73
C ALA A 26 8.39 12.68 -10.89
N GLN A 27 7.30 13.06 -11.54
CA GLN A 27 6.03 13.35 -10.88
C GLN A 27 5.38 12.10 -10.27
N ALA A 28 5.50 10.95 -10.92
CA ALA A 28 5.02 9.67 -10.40
C ALA A 28 5.79 9.26 -9.14
N LEU A 29 7.11 9.50 -9.13
CA LEU A 29 7.96 9.21 -7.98
C LEU A 29 7.57 10.04 -6.76
N VAL A 30 7.31 11.34 -6.93
CA VAL A 30 6.84 12.20 -5.82
C VAL A 30 5.51 11.71 -5.25
N ARG A 31 4.52 11.37 -6.09
CA ARG A 31 3.24 10.83 -5.62
C ARG A 31 3.39 9.48 -4.92
N ALA A 32 4.32 8.65 -5.39
CA ALA A 32 4.64 7.38 -4.76
C ALA A 32 5.31 7.56 -3.39
N GLU A 33 6.25 8.49 -3.26
CA GLU A 33 6.86 8.87 -1.98
C GLU A 33 5.80 9.34 -0.98
N ASP A 34 4.90 10.24 -1.39
CA ASP A 34 3.79 10.70 -0.57
C ASP A 34 2.93 9.53 -0.09
N TYR A 35 2.56 8.63 -1.01
CA TYR A 35 1.77 7.45 -0.67
C TYR A 35 2.46 6.57 0.37
N ILE A 36 3.73 6.22 0.17
CA ILE A 36 4.49 5.36 1.10
C ILE A 36 4.67 6.05 2.46
N ASN A 37 5.01 7.34 2.46
CA ASN A 37 5.22 8.11 3.69
C ASN A 37 3.95 8.18 4.54
N TYR A 38 2.82 8.56 3.93
CA TYR A 38 1.57 8.77 4.66
C TYR A 38 0.82 7.47 4.97
N SER A 39 0.96 6.44 4.14
CA SER A 39 0.21 5.18 4.31
C SER A 39 0.96 4.12 5.13
N TYR A 40 2.30 4.14 5.11
CA TYR A 40 3.13 3.10 5.73
C TYR A 40 4.14 3.67 6.72
N VAL A 41 5.05 4.57 6.30
CA VAL A 41 6.15 5.04 7.17
C VAL A 41 5.61 5.69 8.46
N ALA A 42 4.55 6.48 8.35
CA ALA A 42 3.87 7.08 9.51
C ALA A 42 3.33 6.04 10.54
N ARG A 43 3.32 4.76 10.18
CA ARG A 43 2.80 3.64 10.98
C ARG A 43 3.87 2.61 11.34
N PHE A 44 5.12 2.83 10.96
CA PHE A 44 6.19 1.90 11.30
C PHE A 44 6.38 1.81 12.81
N ILE A 45 6.66 0.60 13.28
CA ILE A 45 7.03 0.37 14.67
C ILE A 45 8.45 0.87 14.91
N TYR A 46 8.70 1.50 16.05
CA TYR A 46 10.06 1.86 16.44
C TYR A 46 10.95 0.59 16.48
N PRO A 47 12.19 0.63 15.95
CA PRO A 47 12.96 1.79 15.49
C PRO A 47 12.93 2.06 13.98
N PHE A 48 12.00 1.47 13.23
CA PHE A 48 11.97 1.60 11.77
C PHE A 48 11.47 2.97 11.31
N ASP A 49 12.06 3.47 10.22
CA ASP A 49 11.70 4.75 9.60
C ASP A 49 11.79 4.67 8.05
N ALA A 50 11.71 5.83 7.38
CA ALA A 50 11.80 5.96 5.92
C ALA A 50 13.13 5.47 5.31
N THR A 51 14.15 5.20 6.13
CA THR A 51 15.46 4.69 5.70
C THR A 51 15.60 3.17 5.91
N SER A 52 14.55 2.53 6.43
CA SER A 52 14.52 1.08 6.60
C SER A 52 14.69 0.37 5.24
N PRO A 53 15.27 -0.84 5.23
CA PRO A 53 15.37 -1.63 4.00
C PRO A 53 14.01 -1.77 3.31
N ASN A 54 14.01 -1.99 1.99
CA ASN A 54 12.80 -2.17 1.17
C ASN A 54 11.86 -0.95 1.05
N VAL A 55 12.02 0.12 1.83
CA VAL A 55 11.17 1.31 1.72
C VAL A 55 11.35 1.97 0.35
N GLU A 56 12.59 2.09 -0.09
CA GLU A 56 12.93 2.63 -1.40
C GLU A 56 12.36 1.77 -2.54
N ASP A 57 12.54 0.45 -2.47
CA ASP A 57 11.97 -0.47 -3.46
C ASP A 57 10.43 -0.42 -3.50
N ALA A 58 9.79 -0.20 -2.35
CA ALA A 58 8.35 -0.01 -2.27
C ALA A 58 7.91 1.31 -2.91
N ILE A 59 8.71 2.37 -2.80
CA ILE A 59 8.49 3.64 -3.51
C ILE A 59 8.58 3.42 -5.03
N TYR A 60 9.56 2.66 -5.53
CA TYR A 60 9.67 2.34 -6.95
C TYR A 60 8.49 1.52 -7.47
N GLU A 61 7.98 0.58 -6.67
CA GLU A 61 6.78 -0.17 -7.02
C GLU A 61 5.52 0.71 -7.05
N ALA A 62 5.37 1.61 -6.08
CA ALA A 62 4.29 2.61 -6.10
C ALA A 62 4.41 3.55 -7.31
N ALA A 63 5.62 3.96 -7.67
CA ALA A 63 5.88 4.83 -8.81
C ALA A 63 5.51 4.15 -10.14
N ASN A 64 5.74 2.84 -10.27
CA ASN A 64 5.28 2.06 -11.42
C ASN A 64 3.75 2.10 -11.59
N LEU A 65 3.00 2.05 -10.48
CA LEU A 65 1.54 2.11 -10.51
C LEU A 65 1.04 3.52 -10.85
N GLU A 66 1.64 4.55 -10.25
CA GLU A 66 1.33 5.96 -10.53
C GLU A 66 1.71 6.40 -11.94
N LEU A 67 2.78 5.85 -12.52
CA LEU A 67 3.19 6.15 -13.89
C LEU A 67 2.21 5.54 -14.90
N LYS A 68 1.68 4.35 -14.62
CA LYS A 68 0.67 3.69 -15.46
C LYS A 68 -0.70 4.35 -15.33
N THR A 69 -1.08 4.76 -14.12
CA THR A 69 -2.37 5.41 -13.83
C THR A 69 -2.14 6.57 -12.87
N VAL A 70 -2.13 7.78 -13.41
CA VAL A 70 -1.92 8.99 -12.60
C VAL A 70 -3.04 9.15 -11.58
N GLY A 71 -2.66 9.31 -10.30
CA GLY A 71 -3.60 9.45 -9.19
C GLY A 71 -4.20 8.12 -8.73
N PHE A 72 -3.53 7.00 -9.01
CA PHE A 72 -3.94 5.67 -8.56
C PHE A 72 -4.19 5.62 -7.05
N PHE A 73 -3.30 6.22 -6.26
CA PHE A 73 -3.42 6.21 -4.79
C PHE A 73 -4.18 7.41 -4.20
N THR A 74 -4.41 8.45 -4.98
CA THR A 74 -4.99 9.73 -4.49
C THR A 74 -6.42 9.96 -4.94
N LYS A 75 -7.11 8.91 -5.42
CA LYS A 75 -8.51 9.04 -5.86
C LYS A 75 -9.40 9.38 -4.68
N THR A 76 -10.07 10.53 -4.76
CA THR A 76 -11.07 10.94 -3.77
C THR A 76 -12.37 10.17 -4.00
N PHE A 77 -13.03 9.80 -2.90
CA PHE A 77 -14.35 9.21 -2.91
C PHE A 77 -15.14 9.76 -1.72
N THR A 78 -16.45 9.86 -1.88
CA THR A 78 -17.37 10.08 -0.76
C THR A 78 -17.65 8.73 -0.11
N PRO A 79 -17.70 8.62 1.24
CA PRO A 79 -17.94 7.33 1.90
C PRO A 79 -19.19 6.60 1.37
N SER A 80 -20.23 7.33 0.97
CA SER A 80 -21.46 6.81 0.37
C SER A 80 -21.27 6.07 -0.97
N GLU A 81 -20.16 6.29 -1.67
CA GLU A 81 -19.80 5.60 -2.92
C GLU A 81 -19.19 4.21 -2.68
N GLN A 82 -18.80 3.88 -1.44
CA GLN A 82 -18.19 2.60 -1.09
C GLN A 82 -19.25 1.48 -1.10
N LYS A 83 -19.08 0.49 -1.98
CA LYS A 83 -19.98 -0.66 -2.15
C LYS A 83 -19.21 -1.97 -1.97
N THR A 84 -19.80 -2.90 -1.23
CA THR A 84 -19.29 -4.28 -1.12
C THR A 84 -20.29 -5.25 -1.74
N LEU A 85 -19.81 -6.18 -2.56
CA LEU A 85 -20.64 -7.25 -3.10
C LEU A 85 -20.93 -8.26 -1.99
N THR A 86 -22.20 -8.38 -1.60
CA THR A 86 -22.60 -9.26 -0.48
C THR A 86 -23.20 -10.58 -0.95
N GLU A 87 -23.60 -10.70 -2.22
CA GLU A 87 -24.21 -11.91 -2.78
C GLU A 87 -24.02 -11.98 -4.31
N VAL A 88 -23.78 -13.18 -4.85
CA VAL A 88 -23.61 -13.43 -6.30
C VAL A 88 -24.89 -13.99 -6.96
N LYS A 89 -25.92 -14.37 -6.18
CA LYS A 89 -27.23 -14.81 -6.67
C LYS A 89 -28.25 -13.67 -6.68
N GLY A 90 -28.17 -12.84 -7.70
CA GLY A 90 -28.93 -11.59 -7.79
C GLY A 90 -28.08 -10.47 -7.19
N ILE A 91 -27.52 -9.63 -8.05
CA ILE A 91 -26.55 -8.61 -7.65
C ILE A 91 -27.21 -7.64 -6.67
N LYS A 92 -26.82 -7.72 -5.40
CA LYS A 92 -27.26 -6.81 -4.34
C LYS A 92 -26.05 -6.08 -3.76
N TRP A 93 -26.10 -4.76 -3.79
CA TRP A 93 -25.05 -3.89 -3.24
C TRP A 93 -25.48 -3.34 -1.89
N THR A 94 -24.62 -3.43 -0.89
CA THR A 94 -24.78 -2.72 0.38
C THR A 94 -23.74 -1.61 0.46
N VAL A 95 -24.16 -0.39 0.79
CA VAL A 95 -23.24 0.74 1.04
C VAL A 95 -22.59 0.53 2.39
N THR A 96 -21.25 0.56 2.45
CA THR A 96 -20.48 0.24 3.67
C THR A 96 -19.86 1.46 4.36
N GLY A 97 -20.05 2.68 3.83
CA GLY A 97 -19.38 3.90 4.28
C GLY A 97 -19.84 4.56 5.59
N GLY A 98 -20.48 3.84 6.51
CA GLY A 98 -21.14 4.44 7.69
C GLY A 98 -20.53 4.12 9.06
N LYS A 99 -19.52 3.25 9.17
CA LYS A 99 -18.92 2.90 10.45
C LYS A 99 -17.68 3.76 10.70
N SER A 100 -17.77 4.62 11.72
CA SER A 100 -16.76 5.54 12.21
C SER A 100 -15.54 4.82 12.78
N ASN A 101 -14.82 4.09 11.94
CA ASN A 101 -13.44 3.76 12.23
C ASN A 101 -12.63 4.85 11.53
N GLU A 102 -11.79 5.57 12.26
CA GLU A 102 -10.92 6.63 11.73
C GLU A 102 -10.01 6.15 10.57
N ARG A 103 -9.94 4.83 10.36
CA ARG A 103 -9.22 4.14 9.28
C ARG A 103 -10.09 3.65 8.11
N ALA A 104 -11.40 3.86 8.12
CA ALA A 104 -12.29 3.36 7.06
C ALA A 104 -11.87 3.90 5.68
N ALA A 105 -11.41 5.17 5.64
CA ALA A 105 -10.92 5.79 4.42
C ALA A 105 -9.62 5.16 3.90
N SER A 106 -8.64 4.88 4.78
CA SER A 106 -7.38 4.25 4.37
C SER A 106 -7.52 2.78 3.98
N LEU A 107 -8.53 2.09 4.50
CA LEU A 107 -8.91 0.74 4.07
C LEU A 107 -9.58 0.72 2.69
N ALA A 108 -10.12 1.84 2.23
CA ALA A 108 -10.74 1.97 0.92
C ALA A 108 -9.77 2.50 -0.16
N THR A 109 -8.61 3.03 0.25
CA THR A 109 -7.53 3.41 -0.68
C THR A 109 -6.99 2.17 -1.39
N PRO A 110 -6.73 2.23 -2.72
CA PRO A 110 -6.06 1.15 -3.43
C PRO A 110 -4.75 0.75 -2.75
N ARG A 111 -4.49 -0.56 -2.67
CA ARG A 111 -3.24 -1.12 -2.13
C ARG A 111 -2.61 -2.11 -3.11
N SER A 112 -1.28 -2.20 -3.05
CA SER A 112 -0.51 -3.23 -3.74
C SER A 112 -0.12 -4.33 -2.75
N THR A 113 -0.40 -5.58 -3.08
CA THR A 113 -0.03 -6.74 -2.26
C THR A 113 1.49 -6.89 -2.16
N LEU A 114 2.24 -6.47 -3.18
CA LEU A 114 3.70 -6.49 -3.17
C LEU A 114 4.27 -5.43 -2.23
N ILE A 115 3.73 -4.21 -2.25
CA ILE A 115 4.11 -3.14 -1.31
C ILE A 115 3.76 -3.56 0.12
N ASP A 116 2.57 -4.13 0.32
CA ASP A 116 2.16 -4.68 1.62
C ASP A 116 3.17 -5.74 2.11
N ALA A 117 3.63 -6.64 1.23
CA ALA A 117 4.63 -7.66 1.58
C ALA A 117 6.02 -7.07 1.89
N MET A 118 6.46 -6.06 1.14
CA MET A 118 7.75 -5.38 1.35
C MET A 118 7.82 -4.67 2.70
N LEU A 119 6.71 -4.06 3.12
CA LEU A 119 6.67 -3.20 4.30
C LEU A 119 6.04 -3.86 5.52
N ALA A 120 5.38 -5.01 5.37
CA ALA A 120 4.81 -5.80 6.45
C ALA A 120 5.76 -6.01 7.65
N PRO A 121 7.07 -6.28 7.47
CA PRO A 121 7.99 -6.46 8.60
C PRO A 121 8.11 -5.26 9.54
N TYR A 122 7.79 -4.05 9.07
CA TYR A 122 7.91 -2.80 9.83
C TYR A 122 6.59 -2.34 10.43
N MET A 123 5.48 -2.99 10.07
CA MET A 123 4.16 -2.60 10.51
C MET A 123 3.78 -3.31 11.82
N PRO A 124 2.95 -2.70 12.66
CA PRO A 124 2.39 -3.39 13.81
C PRO A 124 1.64 -4.63 13.32
N LEU A 125 1.87 -5.76 13.99
CA LEU A 125 1.06 -6.95 13.76
C LEU A 125 -0.39 -6.59 14.10
N GLU A 126 -1.22 -6.41 13.08
CA GLU A 126 -2.66 -6.44 13.27
C GLU A 126 -3.00 -7.82 13.86
N ASN A 127 -3.98 -7.91 14.76
CA ASN A 127 -4.41 -9.16 15.41
C ASN A 127 -4.88 -10.29 14.44
N GLY A 128 -4.57 -10.22 13.15
CA GLY A 128 -4.82 -11.23 12.12
C GLY A 128 -3.58 -11.72 11.35
N PHE A 129 -2.37 -11.21 11.61
CA PHE A 129 -1.10 -11.75 11.10
C PHE A 129 -0.16 -12.18 12.24
N ALA A 130 -0.71 -12.62 13.37
CA ALA A 130 0.04 -13.54 14.23
C ALA A 130 0.50 -14.71 13.34
N PRO A 131 1.77 -15.15 13.40
CA PRO A 131 2.18 -16.35 12.69
C PRO A 131 1.17 -17.44 13.02
N PHE A 132 0.75 -18.17 11.99
CA PHE A 132 -0.28 -19.22 11.98
C PHE A 132 -0.02 -20.39 12.96
N LEU A 133 0.92 -20.21 13.90
CA LEU A 133 1.41 -21.15 14.89
C LEU A 133 0.77 -20.95 16.28
N LYS A 134 0.01 -19.89 16.54
CA LYS A 134 -0.52 -19.63 17.91
C LYS A 134 -1.90 -20.25 18.22
N THR A 135 -2.54 -20.94 17.27
CA THR A 135 -3.89 -21.52 17.46
C THR A 135 -3.95 -23.04 17.38
N ILE A 136 -2.82 -23.74 17.27
CA ILE A 136 -2.76 -25.20 17.42
C ILE A 136 -2.12 -25.49 18.78
N GLY A 137 -2.87 -25.33 19.87
CA GLY A 137 -2.40 -25.83 21.18
C GLY A 137 -2.72 -25.01 22.44
N ALA A 138 -3.73 -24.14 22.45
CA ALA A 138 -4.19 -23.52 23.70
C ALA A 138 -5.70 -23.73 23.89
N GLN A 139 -6.08 -25.00 24.04
CA GLN A 139 -7.29 -25.43 24.74
C GLN A 139 -6.84 -26.48 25.75
N SER A 140 -6.53 -26.05 26.98
CA SER A 140 -6.55 -26.92 28.15
C SER A 140 -6.60 -26.06 29.42
N GLU A 141 -7.67 -26.29 30.17
CA GLU A 141 -8.04 -25.88 31.54
C GLU A 141 -8.54 -24.45 31.78
#